data_AF-A0A3D1ZRS7-F1
#
_entry.id   AF-A0A3D1ZRS7-F1
#
_cell.length_a   1.000
_cell.length_b   1.000
_cell.length_c   1.000
_cell.angle_alpha   90.00
_cell.angle_beta   90.00
_cell.angle_gamma   90.00
#
_symmetry.space_group_name_H-M   'P 1'
#
loop_
_entity.id
_entity.type
_entity.pdbx_description
1 polymer ?
#
loop_
_entity_poly.entity_id
_entity_poly.type
_entity_poly.pdbx_seq_one_letter_code
_entity_poly.pdbx_strand_id
1 'polypeptide(L)'
;MAQIFDAPSKAILRSQIAEHIAETDKNDKRELQAGEEPLPNDRFFDRELSWLKFNKRVLELAQDEDLPVIERASFAAIFANNLDEFFMVRVAGLKRRIDTGIAVTAASGLSP
;
A
#
# COMPACT_ATOMS: atom_id res chain seq x y z
N MET A 1 26.67 19.20 -26.02
CA MET A 1 25.44 18.64 -26.61
C MET A 1 24.56 18.14 -25.48
N ALA A 2 23.45 18.82 -25.19
CA ALA A 2 22.47 18.34 -24.21
C ALA A 2 21.59 17.27 -24.87
N GLN A 3 21.65 16.03 -24.40
CA GLN A 3 20.71 15.00 -24.82
C GLN A 3 19.36 15.33 -24.19
N ILE A 4 18.41 15.75 -25.02
CA ILE A 4 17.00 15.86 -24.64
C ILE A 4 16.48 14.43 -24.57
N PHE A 5 16.24 13.93 -23.36
CA PHE A 5 15.50 12.69 -23.16
C PHE A 5 14.02 13.00 -23.39
N ASP A 6 13.49 12.55 -24.53
CA ASP A 6 12.06 12.60 -24.81
C ASP A 6 11.37 11.49 -24.01
N ALA A 7 10.60 11.87 -22.99
CA ALA A 7 9.95 10.90 -22.12
C ALA A 7 8.81 10.21 -22.88
N PRO A 8 8.69 8.87 -22.80
CA PRO A 8 7.65 8.15 -23.50
C PRO A 8 6.25 8.64 -23.08
N SER A 9 5.32 8.61 -24.04
CA SER A 9 3.94 9.03 -23.78
C SER A 9 3.30 8.16 -22.69
N LYS A 10 2.33 8.73 -21.95
CA LYS A 10 1.59 8.00 -20.90
C LYS A 10 0.95 6.70 -21.41
N ALA A 11 0.59 6.62 -22.70
CA ALA A 11 0.02 5.42 -23.31
C ALA A 11 1.06 4.31 -23.44
N ILE A 12 2.29 4.64 -23.86
CA ILE A 12 3.40 3.70 -23.99
C ILE A 12 3.87 3.22 -22.61
N LEU A 13 3.95 4.11 -21.62
CA LEU A 13 4.27 3.72 -20.25
C LEU A 13 3.24 2.74 -19.67
N ARG A 14 1.94 2.94 -19.97
CA ARG A 14 0.88 2.02 -19.54
C ARG A 14 1.01 0.66 -20.20
N SER A 15 1.30 0.58 -21.50
CA SER A 15 1.46 -0.70 -22.19
C SER A 15 2.70 -1.45 -21.70
N GLN A 16 3.83 -0.75 -21.51
CA GLN A 16 5.06 -1.36 -21.00
C GLN A 16 4.93 -1.85 -19.55
N ILE A 17 4.25 -1.09 -18.69
CA ILE A 17 3.95 -1.53 -17.32
C ILE A 17 3.00 -2.72 -17.36
N ALA A 18 1.97 -2.71 -18.21
CA ALA A 18 1.03 -3.82 -18.34
C ALA A 18 1.70 -5.10 -18.88
N GLU A 19 2.58 -4.98 -19.88
CA GLU A 19 3.38 -6.09 -20.42
C GLU A 19 4.33 -6.66 -19.36
N HIS A 20 5.06 -5.80 -18.64
CA HIS A 20 5.97 -6.25 -17.59
C HIS A 20 5.23 -6.94 -16.43
N ILE A 21 4.09 -6.41 -16.00
CA ILE A 21 3.24 -7.07 -15.00
C ILE A 21 2.75 -8.43 -15.52
N ALA A 22 2.32 -8.52 -16.78
CA ALA A 22 1.82 -9.76 -17.38
C ALA A 22 2.91 -10.83 -17.60
N GLU A 23 4.14 -10.43 -17.92
CA GLU A 23 5.29 -11.33 -18.01
C GLU A 23 5.70 -11.87 -16.64
N THR A 24 5.68 -11.02 -15.60
CA THR A 24 6.03 -11.41 -14.24
C THR A 24 5.00 -12.38 -13.66
N ASP A 25 3.71 -12.18 -13.95
CA ASP A 25 2.61 -13.03 -13.49
C ASP A 25 2.58 -14.43 -14.15
N LYS A 26 3.22 -14.60 -15.32
CA LYS A 26 3.35 -15.91 -15.98
C LYS A 26 4.48 -16.77 -15.43
N ASN A 27 5.56 -16.16 -14.91
CA ASN A 27 6.80 -16.89 -14.61
C ASN A 27 6.94 -17.33 -13.14
N ASP A 28 6.04 -16.91 -12.25
CA ASP A 28 6.13 -17.14 -10.79
C ASP A 28 4.95 -17.94 -10.21
N LYS A 29 4.15 -18.60 -11.06
CA LYS A 29 3.09 -19.49 -10.59
C LYS A 29 3.68 -20.82 -10.15
N ARG A 30 4.10 -20.90 -8.89
CA ARG A 30 4.46 -22.17 -8.24
C ARG A 30 3.32 -23.18 -8.41
N GLU A 31 3.61 -24.29 -9.08
CA GLU A 31 2.71 -25.43 -9.16
C GLU A 31 2.69 -26.14 -7.79
N LEU A 32 1.49 -26.45 -7.29
CA LEU A 32 1.32 -27.24 -6.08
C LEU A 32 1.86 -28.66 -6.31
N GLN A 33 2.74 -29.14 -5.44
CA GLN A 33 3.24 -30.51 -5.54
C GLN A 33 2.19 -31.50 -5.02
N ALA A 34 2.27 -32.76 -5.47
CA ALA A 34 1.34 -33.80 -5.03
C ALA A 34 1.39 -33.99 -3.50
N GLY A 35 0.26 -33.73 -2.82
CA GLY A 35 0.14 -33.78 -1.37
C GLY A 35 0.27 -32.43 -0.66
N GLU A 36 0.50 -31.33 -1.38
CA GLU A 36 0.43 -29.97 -0.81
C GLU A 36 -1.02 -29.46 -0.77
N GLU A 37 -1.49 -29.15 0.43
CA GLU A 37 -2.74 -28.41 0.62
C GLU A 37 -2.55 -26.93 0.22
N PRO A 38 -3.55 -26.31 -0.44
CA PRO A 38 -3.48 -24.90 -0.79
C PRO A 38 -3.39 -24.03 0.47
N LEU A 39 -2.56 -22.99 0.41
CA LEU A 39 -2.44 -22.03 1.50
C LEU A 39 -3.78 -21.32 1.75
N PRO A 40 -4.11 -20.96 3.01
CA PRO A 40 -5.31 -20.20 3.33
C PRO A 40 -5.43 -18.90 2.52
N ASN A 41 -6.65 -18.58 2.12
CA ASN A 41 -6.93 -17.38 1.32
C ASN A 41 -6.82 -16.07 2.12
N ASP A 42 -7.01 -16.13 3.44
CA ASP A 42 -7.02 -14.99 4.38
C ASP A 42 -5.66 -14.77 5.09
N ARG A 43 -4.58 -15.33 4.53
CA ARG A 43 -3.23 -15.27 5.13
C ARG A 43 -2.56 -13.89 5.07
N PHE A 44 -3.13 -12.94 4.35
CA PHE A 44 -2.57 -11.60 4.19
C PHE A 44 -3.52 -10.53 4.72
N PHE A 45 -2.96 -9.57 5.45
CA PHE A 45 -3.68 -8.36 5.82
C PHE A 45 -3.53 -7.29 4.75
N ASP A 46 -4.57 -6.48 4.61
CA ASP A 46 -4.51 -5.29 3.78
C ASP A 46 -3.51 -4.29 4.36
N ARG A 47 -2.66 -3.74 3.49
CA ARG A 47 -1.54 -2.91 3.89
C ARG A 47 -2.02 -1.59 4.48
N GLU A 48 -2.99 -0.95 3.84
CA GLU A 48 -3.52 0.34 4.25
C GLU A 48 -4.35 0.21 5.54
N LEU A 49 -5.17 -0.84 5.65
CA LEU A 49 -5.87 -1.12 6.92
C LEU A 49 -4.92 -1.48 8.06
N SER A 50 -3.85 -2.22 7.78
CA SER A 50 -2.83 -2.55 8.79
C SER A 50 -2.11 -1.29 9.26
N TRP A 51 -1.81 -0.36 8.35
CA TRP A 51 -1.25 0.94 8.69
C TRP A 51 -2.20 1.75 9.59
N LEU A 52 -3.49 1.78 9.27
CA LEU A 52 -4.49 2.48 10.11
C LEU A 52 -4.63 1.85 11.49
N LYS A 53 -4.59 0.51 11.59
CA LYS A 53 -4.57 -0.20 12.89
C LYS A 53 -3.34 0.17 13.71
N PHE A 54 -2.18 0.29 13.08
CA PHE A 54 -0.97 0.77 13.74
C PHE A 54 -1.17 2.20 14.26
N ASN A 55 -1.64 3.13 13.42
CA ASN A 55 -1.80 4.53 13.85
C ASN A 55 -2.90 4.68 14.93
N LYS A 56 -3.90 3.79 14.94
CA LYS A 56 -4.87 3.69 16.03
C LYS A 56 -4.19 3.37 17.37
N ARG A 57 -3.19 2.48 17.40
CA ARG A 57 -2.42 2.20 18.64
C ARG A 57 -1.65 3.43 19.13
N VAL A 58 -1.15 4.25 18.21
CA VAL A 58 -0.51 5.54 18.57
C VAL A 58 -1.53 6.49 19.22
N LEU A 59 -2.76 6.55 18.69
CA LEU A 59 -3.83 7.35 19.27
C LEU A 59 -4.24 6.85 20.67
N GLU A 60 -4.28 5.52 20.87
CA GLU A 60 -4.59 4.92 22.17
C GLU A 60 -3.56 5.36 23.22
N LEU A 61 -2.26 5.44 22.88
CA LEU A 61 -1.23 5.99 23.78
C LEU A 61 -1.44 7.48 24.07
N ALA A 62 -1.94 8.27 23.12
CA ALA A 62 -2.28 9.67 23.39
C ALA A 62 -3.46 9.83 24.37
N GLN A 63 -4.32 8.81 24.46
CA GLN A 63 -5.53 8.79 25.30
C GLN A 63 -5.31 8.12 26.66
N ASP A 64 -4.19 7.43 26.86
CA ASP A 64 -3.86 6.73 28.10
C ASP A 64 -3.62 7.72 29.26
N GLU A 65 -4.49 7.71 30.26
CA GLU A 65 -4.42 8.60 31.43
C GLU A 65 -3.31 8.22 32.41
N ASP A 66 -2.75 7.01 32.30
CA ASP A 66 -1.61 6.56 33.11
C ASP A 66 -0.28 7.15 32.62
N LEU A 67 -0.26 7.75 31.41
CA LEU A 67 0.90 8.44 30.86
C LEU A 67 0.95 9.93 31.24
N PRO A 68 2.16 10.49 31.48
CA PRO A 68 2.33 11.92 31.68
C PRO A 68 1.72 12.73 30.53
N VAL A 69 1.10 13.88 30.86
CA VAL A 69 0.40 14.72 29.87
C VAL A 69 1.28 15.14 28.68
N ILE A 70 2.58 15.34 28.91
CA ILE A 70 3.53 15.70 27.85
C ILE A 70 3.81 14.56 26.87
N GLU A 71 3.81 13.31 27.37
CA GLU A 71 3.99 12.12 26.52
C GLU A 71 2.74 11.89 25.68
N ARG A 72 1.56 12.05 26.28
CA ARG A 72 0.28 12.00 25.55
C ARG A 72 0.20 13.06 24.45
N ALA A 73 0.60 14.29 24.74
CA ALA A 73 0.67 15.36 23.74
C ALA A 73 1.65 15.03 22.61
N SER A 74 2.77 14.38 22.93
CA SER A 74 3.74 13.90 21.94
C SER A 74 3.14 12.80 21.05
N PHE A 75 2.45 11.81 21.63
CA PHE A 75 1.73 10.79 20.85
C PHE A 75 0.61 11.37 19.99
N ALA A 76 -0.11 12.39 20.46
CA ALA A 76 -1.11 13.10 19.67
C ALA A 76 -0.50 13.79 18.44
N ALA A 77 0.65 14.45 18.61
CA ALA A 77 1.39 15.05 17.50
C ALA A 77 1.92 14.00 16.51
N ILE A 78 2.45 12.87 17.01
CA ILE A 78 2.90 11.75 16.16
C ILE A 78 1.72 11.17 15.37
N PHE A 79 0.59 10.92 16.02
CA PHE A 79 -0.63 10.42 15.37
C PHE A 79 -1.07 11.33 14.21
N ALA A 80 -1.10 12.65 14.44
CA ALA A 80 -1.49 13.64 13.44
C ALA A 80 -0.52 13.65 12.25
N ASN A 81 0.79 13.71 12.51
CA ASN A 81 1.81 13.70 11.45
C ASN A 81 1.74 12.43 10.60
N ASN A 82 1.59 11.27 11.26
CA ASN A 82 1.43 9.99 10.57
C ASN A 82 0.18 10.02 9.67
N LEU A 83 -0.94 10.55 10.18
CA LEU A 83 -2.20 10.61 9.45
C LEU A 83 -2.08 11.51 8.22
N ASP A 84 -1.43 12.66 8.35
CA ASP A 84 -1.16 13.57 7.23
C ASP A 84 -0.34 12.87 6.14
N GLU A 85 0.73 12.16 6.51
CA GLU A 85 1.53 11.37 5.57
C GLU A 85 0.69 10.28 4.87
N PHE A 86 -0.17 9.58 5.62
CA PHE A 86 -1.05 8.57 5.04
C PHE A 86 -1.97 9.15 3.98
N PHE A 87 -2.56 10.32 4.21
CA PHE A 87 -3.39 10.98 3.20
C PHE A 87 -2.58 11.48 2.00
N MET A 88 -1.46 12.17 2.26
CA MET A 88 -0.63 12.76 1.21
C MET A 88 0.01 11.70 0.30
N VAL A 89 0.42 10.56 0.85
CA VAL A 89 1.16 9.53 0.11
C VAL A 89 0.25 8.34 -0.25
N ARG A 90 -0.40 7.72 0.74
CA ARG A 90 -1.13 6.45 0.52
C ARG A 90 -2.46 6.67 -0.18
N VAL A 91 -3.30 7.55 0.34
CA VAL A 91 -4.62 7.82 -0.27
C VAL A 91 -4.45 8.44 -1.66
N ALA A 92 -3.52 9.38 -1.82
CA ALA A 92 -3.20 9.94 -3.14
C ALA A 92 -2.72 8.86 -4.13
N GLY A 93 -1.85 7.95 -3.68
CA GLY A 93 -1.38 6.81 -4.48
C GLY A 93 -2.50 5.86 -4.90
N LEU A 94 -3.40 5.51 -3.98
CA LEU A 94 -4.58 4.69 -4.27
C LEU A 94 -5.48 5.36 -5.32
N LYS A 95 -5.85 6.62 -5.10
CA LYS A 95 -6.67 7.40 -6.05
C LYS A 95 -6.04 7.42 -7.44
N ARG A 96 -4.74 7.69 -7.54
CA ARG A 96 -4.03 7.69 -8.83
C ARG A 96 -4.10 6.31 -9.52
N ARG A 97 -3.99 5.21 -8.79
CA ARG A 97 -4.11 3.85 -9.36
C ARG A 97 -5.51 3.59 -9.89
N ILE A 98 -6.54 4.00 -9.14
CA ILE A 98 -7.95 3.91 -9.55
C ILE A 98 -8.18 4.73 -10.82
N ASP A 99 -7.81 6.02 -10.82
CA ASP A 99 -8.03 6.93 -11.94
C ASP A 99 -7.28 6.53 -13.22
N THR A 100 -6.15 5.84 -13.08
CA THR A 100 -5.36 5.37 -14.23
C THR A 100 -5.82 4.01 -14.77
N GLY A 101 -6.79 3.37 -14.12
CA GLY A 101 -7.26 2.02 -14.47
C GLY A 101 -6.27 0.91 -14.12
N ILE A 102 -5.28 1.19 -13.26
CA ILE A 102 -4.25 0.25 -12.80
C ILE A 102 -4.58 -0.19 -11.35
N ALA A 103 -5.86 -0.16 -10.98
CA ALA A 103 -6.31 -0.70 -9.70
C ALA A 103 -6.15 -2.22 -9.73
N VAL A 104 -5.20 -2.71 -8.94
CA VAL A 104 -4.94 -4.15 -8.78
C VAL A 104 -5.42 -4.52 -7.39
N THR A 105 -6.22 -5.59 -7.31
CA THR A 105 -6.64 -6.22 -6.05
C THR A 105 -5.42 -6.50 -5.19
N ALA A 106 -5.47 -6.07 -3.93
CA ALA A 106 -4.39 -6.31 -2.99
C ALA A 106 -4.27 -7.82 -2.68
N ALA A 107 -3.11 -8.22 -2.14
CA ALA A 107 -2.89 -9.62 -1.69
C ALA A 107 -3.88 -10.08 -0.61
N SER A 108 -4.51 -9.13 0.08
CA SER A 108 -5.62 -9.33 1.02
C SER A 108 -6.96 -9.68 0.37
N GLY A 109 -7.04 -9.63 -0.97
CA GLY A 109 -8.29 -9.80 -1.73
C GLY A 109 -9.17 -8.56 -1.82
N LEU A 110 -8.78 -7.43 -1.19
CA LEU A 110 -9.52 -6.18 -1.26
C LEU A 110 -9.20 -5.40 -2.54
N SER A 111 -10.24 -4.83 -3.15
CA SER A 111 -10.07 -3.84 -4.22
C SER A 111 -9.75 -2.46 -3.63
N PRO A 112 -8.89 -1.67 -4.30
CA PRO A 112 -8.66 -0.26 -3.97
C PRO A 112 -9.94 0.58 -3.92
#